data_AF-A0A833JDY7-F1
#
_entry.id   AF-A0A833JDY7-F1
#
_cell.length_a   1.000
_cell.length_b   1.000
_cell.length_c   1.000
_cell.angle_alpha   90.00
_cell.angle_beta   90.00
_cell.angle_gamma   90.00
#
_symmetry.space_group_name_H-M   'P 1'
#
loop_
_entity.id
_entity.type
_entity.pdbx_description
1 polymer ?
#
loop_
_entity_poly.entity_id
_entity_poly.type
_entity_poly.pdbx_seq_one_letter_code
_entity_poly.pdbx_strand_id
1 'polypeptide(L)'
;MHILVSIPPKHSVAIVVSKLKGKSSYFIRKEFWELIKKKLWGDHFWSPSYCSVTCGGAPLEVIKKYIDDQRKPSSEKGVAQSIRERKVRLRAD
;
A
#
# COMPACT_ATOMS: atom_id res chain seq x y z
N MET A 1 -12.52 -12.56 -11.83
CA MET A 1 -12.39 -11.08 -11.84
C MET A 1 -10.91 -10.74 -11.84
N HIS A 2 -10.49 -9.86 -12.75
CA HIS A 2 -9.12 -9.32 -12.80
C HIS A 2 -9.20 -7.82 -12.56
N ILE A 3 -8.34 -7.29 -11.69
CA ILE A 3 -8.31 -5.87 -11.35
C ILE A 3 -6.85 -5.40 -11.36
N LEU A 4 -6.56 -4.31 -12.07
CA LEU A 4 -5.31 -3.59 -11.96
C LEU A 4 -5.51 -2.44 -10.97
N VAL A 5 -4.77 -2.44 -9.87
CA VAL A 5 -4.92 -1.47 -8.78
C VAL A 5 -3.58 -0.96 -8.30
N SER A 6 -3.53 0.33 -7.93
CA SER A 6 -2.39 0.90 -7.19
C SER A 6 -2.70 0.85 -5.70
N ILE A 7 -1.86 0.16 -4.93
CA ILE A 7 -2.04 -0.04 -3.49
C ILE A 7 -0.97 0.79 -2.75
N PRO A 8 -1.36 1.69 -1.83
CA PRO A 8 -0.39 2.38 -0.98
C PRO A 8 0.48 1.36 -0.22
N PRO A 9 1.80 1.55 -0.13
CA PRO A 9 2.72 0.54 0.43
C PRO A 9 2.48 0.24 1.91
N LYS A 10 1.79 1.13 2.63
CA LYS A 10 1.35 0.92 4.02
C LYS A 10 0.28 -0.17 4.18
N HIS A 11 -0.32 -0.63 3.09
CA HIS A 11 -1.36 -1.66 3.10
C HIS A 11 -0.87 -2.92 2.43
N SER A 12 -1.01 -4.06 3.11
CA SER A 12 -0.70 -5.35 2.48
C SER A 12 -1.74 -5.71 1.43
N VAL A 13 -1.28 -6.40 0.38
CA VAL A 13 -2.15 -6.93 -0.69
C VAL A 13 -3.26 -7.80 -0.10
N ALA A 14 -2.94 -8.64 0.88
CA ALA A 14 -3.90 -9.52 1.55
C ALA A 14 -5.07 -8.75 2.22
N ILE A 15 -4.78 -7.64 2.91
CA ILE A 15 -5.81 -6.81 3.55
C ILE A 15 -6.71 -6.18 2.50
N VAL A 16 -6.13 -5.64 1.42
CA VAL A 16 -6.89 -5.01 0.34
C VAL A 16 -7.80 -6.02 -0.34
N VAL A 17 -7.28 -7.20 -0.70
CA VAL A 17 -8.04 -8.27 -1.34
C VAL A 17 -9.16 -8.78 -0.42
N SER A 18 -8.88 -8.95 0.88
CA SER A 18 -9.90 -9.36 1.86
C SER A 18 -11.06 -8.36 1.92
N LYS A 19 -10.75 -7.06 2.01
CA LYS A 19 -11.78 -6.00 2.00
C LYS A 19 -12.55 -5.95 0.69
N LEU A 20 -11.88 -6.06 -0.46
CA LEU A 20 -12.52 -6.07 -1.77
C LEU A 20 -13.48 -7.25 -1.92
N LYS A 21 -13.03 -8.47 -1.64
CA LYS A 21 -13.85 -9.69 -1.72
C LYS A 21 -15.01 -9.63 -0.73
N GLY A 22 -14.76 -9.22 0.51
CA GLY A 22 -15.79 -9.12 1.55
C GLY A 22 -16.85 -8.08 1.22
N LYS A 23 -16.46 -6.84 0.89
CA LYS A 23 -17.40 -5.76 0.57
C LYS A 23 -18.17 -6.02 -0.71
N SER A 24 -17.52 -6.51 -1.77
CA SER A 24 -18.23 -6.87 -3.00
C SER A 24 -19.26 -7.98 -2.76
N SER A 25 -18.90 -9.05 -2.03
CA SER A 25 -19.85 -10.10 -1.64
C SER A 25 -21.03 -9.53 -0.86
N TYR A 26 -20.77 -8.64 0.11
CA TYR A 26 -21.83 -8.00 0.90
C TYR A 26 -22.80 -7.19 0.03
N PHE A 27 -22.29 -6.29 -0.82
CA PHE A 27 -23.14 -5.45 -1.66
C PHE A 27 -23.93 -6.26 -2.68
N ILE A 28 -23.29 -7.22 -3.35
CA ILE A 28 -23.96 -8.05 -4.35
C ILE A 28 -25.04 -8.92 -3.70
N ARG A 29 -24.79 -9.48 -2.52
CA ARG A 29 -25.82 -10.22 -1.77
C ARG A 29 -26.96 -9.31 -1.33
N LYS A 30 -26.65 -8.10 -0.86
CA LYS A 30 -27.67 -7.15 -0.42
C LYS A 30 -28.63 -6.76 -1.55
N GLU A 31 -28.12 -6.55 -2.74
CA GLU A 31 -28.89 -6.02 -3.88
C GLU A 31 -29.49 -7.11 -4.78
N PHE A 32 -28.80 -8.24 -4.94
CA PHE A 32 -29.13 -9.25 -5.94
C PHE A 32 -29.34 -10.66 -5.34
N TRP A 33 -29.66 -10.78 -4.04
CA TRP A 33 -29.77 -12.07 -3.34
C TRP A 33 -30.62 -13.10 -4.10
N GLU A 34 -31.81 -12.70 -4.52
CA GLU A 34 -32.79 -13.57 -5.19
C GLU A 34 -32.24 -14.18 -6.49
N LEU A 35 -31.34 -13.46 -7.18
CA LEU A 35 -30.71 -13.90 -8.42
C LEU A 35 -29.52 -14.85 -8.19
N ILE A 36 -28.80 -14.69 -7.08
CA ILE A 36 -27.52 -15.37 -6.85
C ILE A 36 -27.61 -16.54 -5.87
N LYS A 37 -28.58 -16.59 -4.96
CA LYS A 37 -28.59 -17.55 -3.84
C LYS A 37 -28.51 -19.02 -4.26
N LYS A 38 -29.07 -19.37 -5.41
CA LYS A 38 -29.03 -20.73 -5.98
C LYS A 38 -27.77 -21.03 -6.79
N LYS A 39 -26.93 -20.03 -7.05
CA LYS A 39 -25.71 -20.11 -7.88
C LYS A 39 -24.43 -20.16 -7.05
N LEU A 40 -24.54 -20.04 -5.72
CA LEU A 40 -23.41 -20.05 -4.81
C LEU A 40 -23.00 -21.48 -4.46
N TRP A 41 -21.71 -21.67 -4.25
CA TRP A 41 -21.19 -22.91 -3.68
C TRP A 41 -21.30 -22.85 -2.16
N GLY A 42 -22.42 -23.30 -1.62
CA GLY A 42 -22.78 -23.08 -0.22
C GLY A 42 -22.91 -21.58 0.08
N ASP A 43 -22.35 -21.14 1.21
CA ASP A 43 -22.40 -19.72 1.61
C ASP A 43 -21.20 -18.89 1.12
N HIS A 44 -20.40 -19.40 0.18
CA HIS A 44 -19.24 -18.67 -0.34
C HIS A 44 -19.55 -17.96 -1.66
N PHE A 45 -19.33 -16.64 -1.69
CA PHE A 45 -19.44 -15.85 -2.93
C PHE A 45 -18.14 -15.89 -3.76
N TRP A 46 -17.00 -15.75 -3.08
CA TRP A 46 -15.69 -15.84 -3.69
C TRP A 46 -14.96 -17.08 -3.19
N SER A 47 -14.11 -17.67 -4.04
CA SER A 47 -13.09 -18.65 -3.60
C SER A 47 -12.25 -18.04 -2.47
N PRO A 48 -11.80 -18.80 -1.46
CA PRO A 48 -10.91 -18.28 -0.41
C PRO A 48 -9.58 -17.76 -0.97
N SER A 49 -9.09 -18.33 -2.07
CA SER A 49 -7.83 -17.98 -2.71
C SER A 49 -7.87 -16.65 -3.48
N TYR A 50 -6.68 -16.10 -3.79
CA TYR A 50 -6.50 -14.98 -4.70
C TYR A 50 -5.13 -15.08 -5.40
N CYS A 51 -4.98 -14.39 -6.53
CA CYS A 51 -3.71 -14.25 -7.24
C CYS A 51 -3.31 -12.77 -7.27
N SER A 52 -2.02 -12.50 -7.06
CA SER A 52 -1.43 -11.15 -7.15
C SER A 52 -0.16 -11.22 -7.98
N VAL A 53 -0.04 -10.32 -8.93
CA VAL A 53 1.14 -10.15 -9.77
C VAL A 53 1.51 -8.67 -9.74
N THR A 54 2.77 -8.37 -9.46
CA THR A 54 3.29 -7.00 -9.51
C THR A 54 3.46 -6.58 -10.97
N CYS A 55 2.84 -5.47 -11.35
CA CYS A 55 2.98 -4.91 -12.69
C CYS A 55 3.94 -3.71 -12.63
N GLY A 56 5.15 -3.86 -13.16
CA GLY A 56 6.14 -2.80 -13.26
C GLY A 56 7.08 -2.69 -12.05
N GLY A 57 8.32 -2.29 -12.34
CA GLY A 57 9.32 -1.86 -11.36
C GLY A 57 9.62 -0.37 -11.53
N ALA A 58 10.16 0.28 -10.50
CA ALA A 58 10.71 1.62 -10.66
C ALA A 58 11.92 1.54 -11.61
N PRO A 59 11.99 2.36 -12.68
CA PRO A 59 13.18 2.46 -13.51
C PRO A 59 14.42 2.75 -12.65
N LEU A 60 15.59 2.24 -13.05
CA LEU A 60 16.84 2.44 -12.31
C LEU A 60 17.14 3.92 -12.09
N GLU A 61 16.71 4.78 -13.01
CA GLU A 61 16.82 6.23 -12.97
C GLU A 61 16.01 6.83 -11.81
N VAL A 62 14.82 6.29 -11.53
CA VAL A 62 13.97 6.72 -10.41
C VAL A 62 14.60 6.32 -9.08
N ILE A 63 15.17 5.11 -9.00
CA ILE A 63 15.87 4.63 -7.80
C ILE A 63 17.14 5.46 -7.57
N LYS A 64 17.93 5.71 -8.61
CA LYS A 64 19.15 6.53 -8.54
C LYS A 64 18.83 7.94 -8.06
N LYS A 65 17.81 8.59 -8.67
CA LYS A 65 17.35 9.92 -8.25
C LYS A 65 16.91 9.93 -6.79
N TYR A 66 16.15 8.92 -6.35
CA TYR A 66 15.74 8.79 -4.95
C TYR A 66 16.95 8.72 -4.01
N ILE A 67 17.98 7.92 -4.33
CA ILE A 67 19.21 7.81 -3.53
C ILE A 67 19.97 9.14 -3.50
N ASP A 68 20.13 9.79 -4.66
CA ASP A 68 20.84 11.07 -4.77
C ASP A 68 20.11 12.18 -3.99
N ASP A 69 18.77 12.19 -4.02
CA ASP A 69 17.94 13.14 -3.27
C ASP A 69 18.01 12.90 -1.75
N GLN A 70 18.13 11.65 -1.30
CA GLN A 70 18.35 11.31 0.13
C GLN A 70 19.73 11.73 0.65
N ARG A 71 20.74 11.81 -0.23
CA ARG A 71 22.11 12.23 0.12
C ARG A 71 22.28 13.75 0.18
N LYS A 72 21.33 14.51 -0.38
CA LYS A 72 21.34 15.97 -0.26
C LYS A 72 21.02 16.35 1.18
N PRO A 73 21.76 17.29 1.79
CA PRO A 73 21.39 17.81 3.09
C PRO A 73 19.96 18.36 3.03
N SER A 74 19.18 18.19 4.11
CA SER A 74 18.01 19.04 4.31
C SER A 74 18.44 20.50 4.13
N SER A 75 17.60 21.39 3.60
CA SER A 75 17.91 22.80 3.29
C SER A 75 18.93 23.47 4.26
N GLU A 76 19.64 24.53 3.86
CA GLU A 76 20.63 25.21 4.74
C GLU A 76 20.15 25.41 6.21
N LYS A 77 18.84 25.68 6.39
CA LYS A 77 18.17 25.74 7.70
C LYS A 77 18.20 24.43 8.49
N GLY A 78 17.95 23.29 7.82
CA GLY A 78 18.03 21.94 8.38
C GLY A 78 19.45 21.50 8.73
N VAL A 79 20.45 21.88 7.92
CA VAL A 79 21.87 21.68 8.29
C VAL A 79 22.24 22.51 9.50
N ALA A 80 21.92 23.80 9.50
CA ALA A 80 22.19 24.69 10.64
C ALA A 80 21.52 24.20 11.92
N GLN A 81 20.28 23.69 11.83
CA GLN A 81 19.56 23.10 12.94
C GLN A 81 20.25 21.83 13.46
N SER A 82 20.63 20.89 12.59
CA SER A 82 21.30 19.65 12.98
C SER A 82 22.67 19.91 13.64
N ILE A 83 23.43 20.87 13.10
CA ILE A 83 24.71 21.32 13.70
C ILE A 83 24.47 21.91 15.08
N ARG A 84 23.45 22.78 15.23
CA ARG A 84 23.10 23.39 16.52
C ARG A 84 22.72 22.33 17.56
N GLU A 85 21.88 21.38 17.18
CA GLU A 85 21.45 20.28 18.06
C GLU A 85 22.61 19.39 18.50
N ARG A 86 23.54 19.05 17.59
CA ARG A 86 24.78 18.31 17.95
C ARG A 86 25.67 19.09 18.92
N LYS A 87 25.85 20.40 18.68
CA LYS A 87 26.69 21.27 19.52
C LYS A 87 26.12 21.43 20.93
N VAL A 88 24.80 21.42 21.08
CA VAL A 88 24.12 21.44 22.39
C VAL A 88 24.34 20.13 23.13
N ARG A 89 24.22 18.98 22.45
CA ARG A 89 24.43 17.66 23.06
C ARG A 89 25.86 17.46 23.58
N LEU A 90 26.88 17.82 22.79
CA LEU A 90 28.30 17.71 23.17
C LEU A 90 28.74 18.65 24.31
N ARG A 91 27.90 19.63 24.69
CA ARG A 91 28.16 20.54 25.82
C ARG A 91 27.43 20.11 27.10
N ALA A 92 26.54 19.12 27.00
CA ALA A 92 25.77 18.58 28.11
C ALA A 92 26.39 17.29 28.70
N ASP A 93 27.43 16.77 28.03
CA ASP A 93 28.32 15.70 28.49
C ASP A 93 29.63 16.32 29.03
#